data_AF-A0A962EFJ2-F1
#
_entry.id   AF-A0A962EFJ2-F1
#
_cell.length_a   1.000
_cell.length_b   1.000
_cell.length_c   1.000
_cell.angle_alpha   90.00
_cell.angle_beta   90.00
_cell.angle_gamma   90.00
#
_symmetry.space_group_name_H-M   'P 1'
#
loop_
_entity.id
_entity.type
_entity.pdbx_description
1 polymer ?
#
loop_
_entity_poly.entity_id
_entity_poly.type
_entity_poly.pdbx_seq_one_letter_code
_entity_poly.pdbx_strand_id
1 'polypeptide(L)'
;MAFDAIKFLSELPGQLDAIAKRAQSGDLRALNELADWLDYCDSASYVQSRAAARRNAESDLGEPTIAAYFQQLSMVCADWTGRQSWLSDAQTEVAAARADLRAQAQARAPGGTGRRGPLQVSAVLRRRAADAGDELARSLLPDRRQRQICGERPAGSSSAEIQANLACTDRAAREALRLILLRRDPRELEQVPVIIGAYGTELWNRSEFLRQPGEVPTAPALWIMAACQFGLNCSATGRALRLACAYGFCGYSHYWDYAADRLLPPSSARLVQQQLPVLVALIQAGDVDGILGPPPPG
;
A
#
# COMPACT_ATOMS: atom_id res chain seq x y z
N MET A 1 11.66 5.71 20.68
CA MET A 1 11.58 4.85 19.46
C MET A 1 11.99 3.43 19.81
N ALA A 2 11.38 2.40 19.19
CA ALA A 2 11.69 0.98 19.45
C ALA A 2 12.87 0.44 18.61
N PHE A 3 13.59 1.32 17.92
CA PHE A 3 14.79 1.00 17.16
C PHE A 3 15.83 2.11 17.36
N ASP A 4 17.09 1.78 17.08
CA ASP A 4 18.19 2.74 17.08
C ASP A 4 18.10 3.63 15.82
N ALA A 5 17.52 4.81 16.00
CA ALA A 5 17.29 5.75 14.91
C ALA A 5 18.57 6.36 14.35
N ILE A 6 19.59 6.57 15.20
CA ILE A 6 20.88 7.12 14.75
C ILE A 6 21.54 6.11 13.82
N LYS A 7 21.64 4.86 14.26
CA LYS A 7 22.18 3.78 13.44
C LYS A 7 21.38 3.62 12.14
N PHE A 8 20.05 3.54 12.23
CA PHE A 8 19.18 3.39 11.06
C PHE A 8 19.39 4.51 10.03
N LEU A 9 19.41 5.78 10.46
CA LEU A 9 19.63 6.92 9.57
C LEU A 9 21.03 6.93 8.95
N SER A 10 22.05 6.49 9.70
CA SER A 10 23.43 6.41 9.19
C SER A 10 23.61 5.35 8.10
N GLU A 11 22.87 4.25 8.19
CA GLU A 11 22.94 3.13 7.24
C GLU A 11 22.00 3.33 6.03
N LEU A 12 20.95 4.15 6.19
CA LEU A 12 19.90 4.34 5.19
C LEU A 12 20.43 4.73 3.79
N PRO A 13 21.36 5.69 3.62
CA PRO A 13 21.88 6.03 2.30
C PRO A 13 22.48 4.83 1.55
N GLY A 14 23.26 3.99 2.25
CA GLY A 14 23.86 2.80 1.65
C GLY A 14 22.82 1.75 1.26
N GLN A 15 21.74 1.61 2.05
CA GLN A 15 20.62 0.74 1.70
C GLN A 15 19.89 1.24 0.45
N LEU A 16 19.61 2.54 0.37
CA LEU A 16 18.95 3.15 -0.78
C LEU A 16 19.81 3.07 -2.05
N ASP A 17 21.12 3.26 -1.95
CA ASP A 17 22.06 3.09 -3.06
C ASP A 17 22.08 1.65 -3.58
N ALA A 18 22.04 0.66 -2.68
CA ALA A 18 21.97 -0.75 -3.07
C ALA A 18 20.65 -1.09 -3.80
N ILE A 19 19.52 -0.54 -3.34
CA ILE A 19 18.22 -0.72 -4.00
C ILE A 19 18.21 -0.01 -5.36
N ALA A 20 18.66 1.24 -5.43
CA ALA A 20 18.72 2.00 -6.67
C ALA A 20 19.61 1.35 -7.72
N LYS A 21 20.78 0.82 -7.33
CA LYS A 21 21.66 0.09 -8.24
C LYS A 21 20.97 -1.13 -8.86
N ARG A 22 20.24 -1.91 -8.05
CA ARG A 22 19.45 -3.05 -8.55
C ARG A 22 18.31 -2.59 -9.47
N ALA A 23 17.60 -1.53 -9.09
CA ALA A 23 16.52 -0.96 -9.90
C ALA A 23 17.03 -0.49 -11.27
N GLN A 24 18.19 0.17 -11.31
CA GLN A 24 18.86 0.60 -12.56
C GLN A 24 19.28 -0.58 -13.43
N SER A 25 19.67 -1.71 -12.83
CA SER A 25 19.98 -2.94 -13.57
C SER A 25 18.74 -3.72 -14.02
N GLY A 26 17.54 -3.17 -13.84
CA GLY A 26 16.28 -3.81 -14.28
C GLY A 26 15.66 -4.76 -13.25
N ASP A 27 16.11 -4.77 -11.99
CA ASP A 27 15.43 -5.51 -10.92
C ASP A 27 14.09 -4.82 -10.60
N LEU A 28 13.01 -5.42 -11.08
CA LEU A 28 11.66 -4.91 -10.94
C LEU A 28 11.18 -4.87 -9.47
N ARG A 29 11.64 -5.83 -8.66
CA ARG A 29 11.36 -5.86 -7.22
C ARG A 29 12.04 -4.69 -6.53
N ALA A 30 13.27 -4.36 -6.93
CA ALA A 30 13.98 -3.20 -6.41
C ALA A 30 13.31 -1.88 -6.79
N LEU A 31 12.67 -1.77 -7.96
CA LEU A 31 11.87 -0.58 -8.33
C LEU A 31 10.69 -0.38 -7.38
N ASN A 32 9.93 -1.43 -7.06
CA ASN A 32 8.84 -1.35 -6.09
C ASN A 32 9.33 -1.05 -4.67
N GLU A 33 10.43 -1.69 -4.26
CA GLU A 33 11.05 -1.41 -2.97
C GLU A 33 11.49 0.05 -2.86
N LEU A 34 12.08 0.60 -3.91
CA LEU A 34 12.44 2.00 -3.96
C LEU A 34 11.22 2.91 -3.90
N ALA A 35 10.14 2.55 -4.61
CA ALA A 35 8.88 3.31 -4.55
C ALA A 35 8.32 3.38 -3.11
N ASP A 36 8.37 2.28 -2.35
CA ASP A 36 7.95 2.27 -0.94
C ASP A 36 8.83 3.18 -0.06
N TRP A 37 10.15 3.22 -0.32
CA TRP A 37 11.04 4.13 0.39
C TRP A 37 10.78 5.59 0.06
N LEU A 38 10.49 5.90 -1.21
CA LEU A 38 10.14 7.26 -1.61
C LEU A 38 8.80 7.70 -0.99
N ASP A 39 7.81 6.82 -0.86
CA ASP A 39 6.58 7.11 -0.12
C ASP A 39 6.86 7.43 1.35
N TYR A 40 7.81 6.70 1.96
CA TYR A 40 8.21 6.96 3.35
C TYR A 40 8.94 8.30 3.49
N CYS A 41 9.84 8.64 2.56
CA CYS A 41 10.50 9.94 2.49
C CYS A 41 9.52 11.11 2.30
N ASP A 42 8.54 10.95 1.43
CA ASP A 42 7.48 11.95 1.22
C ASP A 42 6.63 12.12 2.50
N SER A 43 6.29 11.00 3.15
CA SER A 43 5.56 11.01 4.42
C SER A 43 6.33 11.71 5.53
N ALA A 44 7.65 11.50 5.63
CA ALA A 44 8.52 12.18 6.58
C ALA A 44 8.51 13.72 6.40
N SER A 45 8.53 14.18 5.15
CA SER A 45 8.45 15.62 4.83
C SER A 45 7.07 16.21 5.21
N TYR A 46 6.01 15.43 4.99
CA TYR A 46 4.65 15.82 5.38
C TYR A 46 4.46 15.87 6.90
N VAL A 47 5.07 14.94 7.64
CA VAL A 47 5.07 14.91 9.11
C VAL A 47 5.60 16.21 9.70
N GLN A 48 6.71 16.75 9.18
CA GLN A 48 7.26 18.02 9.67
C GLN A 48 6.27 19.17 9.50
N SER A 49 5.62 19.24 8.34
CA SER A 49 4.60 20.24 8.05
C SER A 49 3.41 20.11 9.02
N ARG A 50 3.03 18.89 9.39
CA ARG A 50 1.93 18.64 10.34
C ARG A 50 2.31 18.87 11.80
N ALA A 51 3.51 18.47 12.22
CA ALA A 51 3.99 18.67 13.58
C ALA A 51 4.02 20.15 13.94
N ALA A 52 4.41 21.01 12.98
CA ALA A 52 4.32 22.47 13.13
C ALA A 52 2.88 22.97 13.33
N ALA A 53 1.90 22.34 12.68
CA ALA A 53 0.50 22.75 12.69
C ALA A 53 -0.35 22.13 13.83
N ARG A 54 0.04 20.99 14.41
CA ARG A 54 -0.77 20.21 15.37
C ARG A 54 -0.04 19.90 16.68
N ARG A 55 0.29 20.93 17.47
CA ARG A 55 0.91 20.74 18.81
C ARG A 55 -0.01 20.06 19.85
N ASN A 56 -1.30 19.84 19.57
CA ASN A 56 -2.33 19.57 20.60
C ASN A 56 -3.14 18.25 20.43
N ALA A 57 -2.69 17.20 19.73
CA ALA A 57 -3.51 15.99 19.61
C ALA A 57 -2.68 14.69 19.57
N GLU A 58 -2.85 13.84 20.60
CA GLU A 58 -2.70 12.36 20.73
C GLU A 58 -1.66 11.59 19.88
N SER A 59 -0.68 12.31 19.33
CA SER A 59 0.27 11.82 18.34
C SER A 59 1.68 11.96 18.89
N ASP A 60 2.48 10.90 18.71
CA ASP A 60 3.86 10.86 19.16
C ASP A 60 4.75 11.85 18.38
N LEU A 61 4.23 12.46 17.29
CA LEU A 61 4.93 13.47 16.48
C LEU A 61 5.29 14.75 17.25
N GLY A 62 4.64 15.00 18.39
CA GLY A 62 5.01 16.10 19.29
C GLY A 62 6.26 15.82 20.13
N GLU A 63 6.70 14.56 20.22
CA GLU A 63 7.89 14.19 20.99
C GLU A 63 9.14 14.75 20.29
N PRO A 64 10.01 15.50 20.99
CA PRO A 64 11.20 16.12 20.37
C PRO A 64 12.12 15.11 19.67
N THR A 65 12.23 13.89 20.19
CA THR A 65 13.09 12.84 19.62
C THR A 65 12.55 12.33 18.28
N ILE A 66 11.23 12.17 18.16
CA ILE A 66 10.55 11.73 16.94
C ILE A 66 10.55 12.84 15.90
N ALA A 67 10.29 14.08 16.32
CA ALA A 67 10.39 15.24 15.44
C ALA A 67 11.82 15.39 14.86
N ALA A 68 12.86 15.26 15.70
CA ALA A 68 14.25 15.28 15.27
C ALA A 68 14.58 14.13 14.30
N TYR A 69 14.06 12.92 14.56
CA TYR A 69 14.21 11.79 13.64
C TYR A 69 13.62 12.10 12.26
N PHE A 70 12.37 12.56 12.19
CA PHE A 70 11.76 12.89 10.90
C PHE A 70 12.42 14.08 10.21
N GLN A 71 12.97 15.04 10.96
CA GLN A 71 13.82 16.11 10.44
C GLN A 71 15.06 15.56 9.73
N GLN A 72 15.81 14.70 10.41
CA GLN A 72 17.01 14.10 9.83
C GLN A 72 16.67 13.17 8.65
N LEU A 73 15.60 12.38 8.77
CA LEU A 73 15.14 11.50 7.70
C LEU A 73 14.82 12.28 6.42
N SER A 74 14.12 13.41 6.50
CA SER A 74 13.83 14.20 5.29
C SER A 74 15.09 14.77 4.67
N MET A 75 16.06 15.22 5.47
CA MET A 75 17.35 15.73 4.98
C MET A 75 18.12 14.64 4.25
N VAL A 76 18.22 13.43 4.84
CA VAL A 76 18.85 12.26 4.23
C VAL A 76 18.15 11.89 2.92
N CYS A 77 16.82 11.81 2.92
CA CYS A 77 16.04 11.51 1.72
C CYS A 77 16.23 12.57 0.62
N ALA A 78 16.23 13.85 0.97
CA ALA A 78 16.40 14.95 0.02
C ALA A 78 17.80 14.95 -0.61
N ASP A 79 18.85 14.81 0.21
CA ASP A 79 20.23 14.67 -0.26
C ASP A 79 20.37 13.46 -1.19
N TRP A 80 19.92 12.28 -0.73
CA TRP A 80 20.02 11.06 -1.50
C TRP A 80 19.30 11.18 -2.84
N THR A 81 18.05 11.65 -2.83
CA THR A 81 17.25 11.81 -4.05
C THR A 81 17.89 12.82 -5.02
N GLY A 82 18.49 13.90 -4.51
CA GLY A 82 19.21 14.89 -5.32
C GLY A 82 20.44 14.35 -6.03
N ARG A 83 21.05 13.27 -5.52
CA ARG A 83 22.19 12.58 -6.15
C ARG A 83 21.78 11.59 -7.24
N GLN A 84 20.51 11.19 -7.31
CA GLN A 84 20.03 10.18 -8.26
C GLN A 84 19.54 10.82 -9.56
N SER A 85 20.47 11.12 -10.47
CA SER A 85 20.14 11.78 -11.75
C SER A 85 19.10 11.04 -12.59
N TRP A 86 19.09 9.71 -12.56
CA TRP A 86 18.11 8.88 -13.28
C TRP A 86 16.67 8.98 -12.76
N LEU A 87 16.47 9.49 -11.52
CA LEU A 87 15.13 9.79 -10.99
C LEU A 87 14.57 11.12 -11.53
N SER A 88 15.40 11.94 -12.18
CA SER A 88 14.97 13.25 -12.71
C SER A 88 13.86 13.14 -13.74
N ASP A 89 13.85 12.09 -14.58
CA ASP A 89 12.76 11.83 -15.51
C ASP A 89 11.43 11.59 -14.80
N ALA A 90 11.46 10.78 -13.73
CA ALA A 90 10.27 10.48 -12.93
C ALA A 90 9.78 11.73 -12.17
N GLN A 91 10.70 12.55 -11.67
CA GLN A 91 10.38 13.84 -11.04
C GLN A 91 9.76 14.83 -12.04
N THR A 92 10.28 14.87 -13.27
CA THR A 92 9.77 15.73 -14.35
C THR A 92 8.36 15.32 -14.73
N GLU A 93 8.10 14.02 -14.85
CA GLU A 93 6.76 13.49 -15.12
C GLU A 93 5.76 13.85 -14.00
N VAL A 94 6.18 13.71 -12.74
CA VAL A 94 5.37 14.11 -11.58
C VAL A 94 5.10 15.62 -11.58
N ALA A 95 6.09 16.44 -11.91
CA ALA A 95 5.95 17.89 -11.99
C ALA A 95 4.95 18.30 -13.09
N ALA A 96 5.06 17.70 -14.27
CA ALA A 96 4.12 17.90 -15.38
C ALA A 96 2.69 17.50 -14.98
N ALA A 97 2.51 16.31 -14.41
CA ALA A 97 1.21 15.86 -13.93
C ALA A 97 0.59 16.77 -12.86
N ARG A 98 1.42 17.30 -11.94
CA ARG A 98 0.95 18.27 -10.93
C ARG A 98 0.56 19.60 -11.55
N ALA A 99 1.30 20.08 -12.55
CA ALA A 99 0.94 21.29 -13.30
C ALA A 99 -0.40 21.11 -14.02
N ASP A 100 -0.61 19.96 -14.68
CA ASP A 100 -1.86 19.62 -15.35
C ASP A 100 -3.04 19.55 -14.38
N LEU A 101 -2.86 18.91 -13.21
CA LEU A 101 -3.90 18.85 -12.17
C LEU A 101 -4.25 20.25 -11.63
N ARG A 102 -3.27 21.13 -11.46
CA ARG A 102 -3.51 22.53 -11.05
C ARG A 102 -4.27 23.29 -12.13
N ALA A 103 -3.89 23.14 -13.40
CA ALA A 103 -4.59 23.76 -14.53
C ALA A 103 -6.04 23.26 -14.63
N GLN A 104 -6.27 21.95 -14.47
CA GLN A 104 -7.62 21.36 -14.44
C GLN A 104 -8.44 21.86 -13.26
N ALA A 105 -7.84 21.99 -12.07
CA ALA A 105 -8.51 22.51 -10.89
C ALA A 105 -8.91 23.99 -11.07
N GLN A 106 -8.08 24.79 -11.74
CA GLN A 106 -8.38 26.17 -12.08
C GLN A 106 -9.46 26.30 -13.17
N ALA A 107 -9.51 25.35 -14.11
CA ALA A 107 -10.46 25.35 -15.22
C ALA A 107 -11.86 24.78 -14.85
N ARG A 108 -11.99 24.01 -13.75
CA ARG A 108 -13.26 23.43 -13.33
C ARG A 108 -14.10 24.41 -12.50
N ALA A 109 -15.34 24.63 -12.93
CA ALA A 109 -16.40 25.17 -12.08
C ALA A 109 -16.66 24.24 -10.86
N PRO A 110 -17.15 24.76 -9.72
CA PRO A 110 -17.38 23.95 -8.52
C PRO A 110 -18.40 22.85 -8.82
N GLY A 111 -17.94 21.60 -8.97
CA GLY A 111 -18.80 20.44 -9.26
C GLY A 111 -18.12 19.20 -9.86
N GLY A 112 -16.88 19.30 -10.36
CA GLY A 112 -16.18 18.15 -10.93
C GLY A 112 -15.58 17.20 -9.88
N THR A 113 -16.18 16.02 -9.69
CA THR A 113 -15.81 15.01 -8.68
C THR A 113 -14.62 14.11 -9.05
N GLY A 114 -13.99 14.30 -10.20
CA GLY A 114 -12.81 13.51 -10.60
C GLY A 114 -11.52 13.98 -9.94
N ARG A 115 -11.30 13.66 -8.67
CA ARG A 115 -10.06 13.98 -7.94
C ARG A 115 -9.04 12.85 -8.14
N ARG A 116 -8.21 12.93 -9.19
CA ARG A 116 -6.96 12.16 -9.20
C ARG A 116 -6.00 12.85 -8.23
N GLY A 117 -5.52 12.10 -7.23
CA GLY A 117 -4.49 12.59 -6.32
C GLY A 117 -3.22 13.01 -7.07
N PRO A 118 -2.36 13.86 -6.48
CA PRO A 118 -1.11 14.23 -7.11
C PRO A 118 -0.28 12.97 -7.36
N LEU A 119 0.25 12.82 -8.59
CA LEU A 119 1.22 11.79 -8.87
C LEU A 119 2.46 11.99 -7.98
N GLN A 120 2.98 10.88 -7.45
CA GLN A 120 4.22 10.79 -6.69
C GLN A 120 5.26 10.03 -7.51
N VAL A 121 6.55 10.23 -7.22
CA VAL A 121 7.63 9.55 -7.95
C VAL A 121 7.49 8.04 -7.78
N SER A 122 7.10 7.58 -6.60
CA SER A 122 6.77 6.18 -6.29
C SER A 122 5.70 5.60 -7.23
N ALA A 123 4.65 6.36 -7.55
CA ALA A 123 3.61 5.92 -8.48
C ALA A 123 4.15 5.74 -9.91
N VAL A 124 5.04 6.63 -10.36
CA VAL A 124 5.73 6.50 -11.65
C VAL A 124 6.62 5.25 -11.65
N LEU A 125 7.38 5.01 -10.58
CA LEU A 125 8.23 3.83 -10.48
C LEU A 125 7.43 2.52 -10.47
N ARG A 126 6.32 2.45 -9.72
CA ARG A 126 5.42 1.29 -9.74
C ARG A 126 4.84 1.07 -11.13
N ARG A 127 4.44 2.13 -11.84
CA ARG A 127 3.96 2.00 -13.22
C ARG A 127 5.04 1.48 -14.17
N ARG A 128 6.28 1.99 -14.07
CA ARG A 128 7.41 1.47 -14.85
C ARG A 128 7.70 0.01 -14.54
N ALA A 129 7.69 -0.38 -13.27
CA ALA A 129 7.83 -1.78 -12.86
C ALA A 129 6.72 -2.64 -13.48
N ALA A 130 5.47 -2.17 -13.43
CA ALA A 130 4.34 -2.86 -14.00
C ALA A 130 4.45 -3.03 -15.53
N ASP A 131 4.80 -1.96 -16.25
CA ASP A 131 5.01 -1.96 -17.69
C ASP A 131 6.17 -2.87 -18.11
N ALA A 132 7.18 -3.01 -17.24
CA ALA A 132 8.32 -3.92 -17.42
C ALA A 132 8.05 -5.37 -17.00
N GLY A 133 6.84 -5.69 -16.53
CA GLY A 133 6.43 -7.07 -16.21
C GLY A 133 6.46 -7.44 -14.73
N ASP A 134 6.56 -6.48 -13.81
CA ASP A 134 6.46 -6.79 -12.38
C ASP A 134 5.02 -7.18 -12.01
N GLU A 135 4.81 -8.39 -11.50
CA GLU A 135 3.46 -8.89 -11.19
C GLU A 135 2.81 -8.14 -10.02
N LEU A 136 3.59 -7.83 -8.97
CA LEU A 136 3.09 -7.07 -7.82
C LEU A 136 2.66 -5.67 -8.26
N ALA A 137 3.50 -4.94 -8.99
CA ALA A 137 3.18 -3.60 -9.47
C ALA A 137 2.00 -3.61 -10.44
N ARG A 138 1.92 -4.61 -11.34
CA ARG A 138 0.75 -4.81 -12.21
C ARG A 138 -0.52 -5.03 -11.41
N SER A 139 -0.46 -5.80 -10.32
CA SER A 139 -1.61 -6.05 -9.43
C SER A 139 -2.04 -4.82 -8.64
N LEU A 140 -1.10 -3.90 -8.36
CA LEU A 140 -1.35 -2.61 -7.71
C LEU A 140 -1.87 -1.51 -8.65
N LEU A 141 -2.03 -1.81 -9.96
CA LEU A 141 -2.71 -0.94 -10.94
C LEU A 141 -4.06 -1.51 -11.45
N PRO A 142 -4.97 -1.88 -10.54
CA PRO A 142 -6.11 -2.76 -10.81
C PRO A 142 -7.19 -2.15 -11.72
N ASP A 143 -7.49 -0.85 -11.60
CA ASP A 143 -8.50 -0.19 -12.47
C ASP A 143 -8.19 -0.37 -13.95
N ARG A 144 -6.91 -0.35 -14.33
CA ARG A 144 -6.49 -0.48 -15.74
C ARG A 144 -6.63 -1.92 -16.20
N ARG A 145 -6.23 -2.88 -15.37
CA ARG A 145 -6.27 -4.32 -15.67
C ARG A 145 -7.69 -4.85 -15.74
N GLN A 146 -8.53 -4.47 -14.78
CA GLN A 146 -9.94 -4.87 -14.76
C GLN A 146 -10.66 -4.36 -16.02
N ARG A 147 -10.49 -3.09 -16.38
CA ARG A 147 -11.09 -2.53 -17.60
C ARG A 147 -10.59 -3.20 -18.88
N GLN A 148 -9.31 -3.58 -18.92
CA GLN A 148 -8.74 -4.32 -20.05
C GLN A 148 -9.33 -5.73 -20.21
N ILE A 149 -9.58 -6.43 -19.10
CA ILE A 149 -10.06 -7.83 -19.12
C ILE A 149 -11.58 -7.90 -19.24
N CYS A 150 -12.31 -7.07 -18.49
CA CYS A 150 -13.76 -7.17 -18.31
C CYS A 150 -14.55 -6.02 -18.94
N GLY A 151 -13.86 -5.04 -19.55
CA GLY A 151 -14.47 -3.83 -20.10
C GLY A 151 -14.89 -2.81 -19.03
N GLU A 152 -15.20 -1.58 -19.48
CA GLU A 152 -15.93 -0.62 -18.65
C GLU A 152 -17.43 -0.92 -18.72
N ARG A 153 -18.14 -0.77 -17.60
CA ARG A 153 -19.60 -0.84 -17.57
C ARG A 153 -20.19 0.48 -18.08
N PRO A 154 -20.92 0.52 -19.21
CA PRO A 154 -21.59 1.72 -19.67
C PRO A 154 -22.64 2.22 -18.67
N ALA A 155 -22.90 3.53 -18.68
CA ALA A 155 -24.08 4.06 -17.99
C ALA A 155 -25.35 3.49 -18.66
N GLY A 156 -26.26 2.91 -17.87
CA GLY A 156 -27.50 2.32 -18.38
C GLY A 156 -27.42 0.85 -18.81
N SER A 157 -26.35 0.12 -18.43
CA SER A 157 -26.26 -1.33 -18.66
C SER A 157 -27.49 -2.08 -18.14
N SER A 158 -27.93 -3.06 -18.92
CA SER A 158 -28.94 -4.03 -18.52
C SER A 158 -28.49 -4.89 -17.33
N SER A 159 -29.45 -5.53 -16.65
CA SER A 159 -29.16 -6.45 -15.55
C SER A 159 -28.24 -7.60 -15.98
N ALA A 160 -28.43 -8.14 -17.19
CA ALA A 160 -27.59 -9.21 -17.74
C ALA A 160 -26.14 -8.77 -17.98
N GLU A 161 -25.92 -7.56 -18.50
CA GLU A 161 -24.57 -7.00 -18.69
C GLU A 161 -23.87 -6.72 -17.36
N ILE A 162 -24.62 -6.27 -16.35
CA ILE A 162 -24.11 -6.09 -14.99
C ILE A 162 -23.64 -7.44 -14.43
N GLN A 163 -24.47 -8.48 -14.54
CA GLN A 163 -24.13 -9.83 -14.07
C GLN A 163 -22.92 -10.41 -14.81
N ALA A 164 -22.85 -10.25 -16.14
CA ALA A 164 -21.71 -10.70 -16.93
C ALA A 164 -20.40 -9.99 -16.53
N ASN A 165 -20.43 -8.68 -16.31
CA ASN A 165 -19.26 -7.92 -15.85
C ASN A 165 -18.83 -8.34 -14.43
N LEU A 166 -19.78 -8.56 -13.52
CA LEU A 166 -19.50 -9.08 -12.17
C LEU A 166 -18.88 -10.48 -12.22
N ALA A 167 -19.40 -11.38 -13.06
CA ALA A 167 -18.85 -12.73 -13.22
C ALA A 167 -17.42 -12.70 -13.80
N CYS A 168 -17.16 -11.82 -14.77
CA CYS A 168 -15.80 -11.63 -15.29
C CYS A 168 -14.85 -11.13 -14.20
N THR A 169 -15.29 -10.12 -13.45
CA THR A 169 -14.52 -9.50 -12.37
C THR A 169 -14.19 -10.51 -11.26
N ASP A 170 -15.18 -11.32 -10.85
CA ASP A 170 -15.01 -12.39 -9.86
C ASP A 170 -13.96 -13.42 -10.33
N ARG A 171 -14.07 -13.88 -11.58
CA ARG A 171 -13.08 -14.80 -12.18
C ARG A 171 -11.68 -14.20 -12.21
N ALA A 172 -11.55 -12.94 -12.61
CA ALA A 172 -10.26 -12.26 -12.68
C ALA A 172 -9.63 -12.05 -11.29
N ALA A 173 -10.45 -11.74 -10.27
CA ALA A 173 -9.99 -11.63 -8.89
C ALA A 173 -9.53 -12.98 -8.31
N ARG A 174 -10.28 -14.06 -8.56
CA ARG A 174 -9.89 -15.43 -8.17
C ARG A 174 -8.56 -15.83 -8.78
N GLU A 175 -8.37 -15.57 -10.07
CA GLU A 175 -7.11 -15.87 -10.75
C GLU A 175 -5.94 -15.05 -10.19
N ALA A 176 -6.16 -13.76 -9.93
CA ALA A 176 -5.15 -12.92 -9.29
C ALA A 176 -4.77 -13.44 -7.90
N LEU A 177 -5.76 -13.78 -7.06
CA LEU A 177 -5.52 -14.35 -5.74
C LEU A 177 -4.77 -15.68 -5.84
N ARG A 178 -5.19 -16.58 -6.74
CA ARG A 178 -4.52 -17.87 -6.97
C ARG A 178 -3.03 -17.71 -7.23
N LEU A 179 -2.65 -16.76 -8.07
CA LEU A 179 -1.24 -16.48 -8.38
C LEU A 179 -0.46 -15.94 -7.18
N ILE A 180 -1.09 -15.08 -6.36
CA ILE A 180 -0.49 -14.56 -5.12
C ILE A 180 -0.26 -15.71 -4.12
N LEU A 181 -1.29 -16.55 -3.90
CA LEU A 181 -1.21 -17.68 -2.96
C LEU A 181 -0.20 -18.75 -3.40
N LEU A 182 0.01 -18.91 -4.72
CA LEU A 182 1.04 -19.80 -5.26
C LEU A 182 2.44 -19.30 -4.93
N ARG A 183 2.69 -17.99 -5.06
CA ARG A 183 4.00 -17.39 -4.80
C ARG A 183 4.30 -17.22 -3.32
N ARG A 184 3.28 -16.96 -2.50
CA ARG A 184 3.39 -16.68 -1.05
C ARG A 184 4.40 -15.59 -0.74
N ASP A 185 4.59 -14.63 -1.65
CA ASP A 185 5.49 -13.51 -1.38
C ASP A 185 4.84 -12.64 -0.29
N PRO A 186 5.53 -12.42 0.85
CA PRO A 186 4.96 -11.64 1.95
C PRO A 186 4.53 -10.22 1.54
N ARG A 187 5.20 -9.60 0.56
CA ARG A 187 4.82 -8.27 0.06
C ARG A 187 3.55 -8.32 -0.77
N GLU A 188 3.32 -9.38 -1.53
CA GLU A 188 2.05 -9.56 -2.25
C GLU A 188 0.91 -9.86 -1.27
N LEU A 189 1.15 -10.70 -0.27
CA LEU A 189 0.16 -11.04 0.76
C LEU A 189 -0.31 -9.81 1.54
N GLU A 190 0.61 -8.93 1.94
CA GLU A 190 0.27 -7.64 2.59
C GLU A 190 -0.68 -6.79 1.73
N GLN A 191 -0.57 -6.88 0.40
CA GLN A 191 -1.32 -6.05 -0.54
C GLN A 191 -2.64 -6.68 -1.01
N VAL A 192 -2.97 -7.91 -0.60
CA VAL A 192 -4.18 -8.60 -1.05
C VAL A 192 -5.47 -7.78 -0.87
N PRO A 193 -5.73 -7.11 0.27
CA PRO A 193 -6.92 -6.27 0.39
C PRO A 193 -7.02 -5.18 -0.69
N VAL A 194 -5.89 -4.53 -1.01
CA VAL A 194 -5.83 -3.48 -2.03
C VAL A 194 -6.05 -4.07 -3.42
N ILE A 195 -5.32 -5.14 -3.74
CA ILE A 195 -5.38 -5.81 -5.05
C ILE A 195 -6.80 -6.30 -5.31
N ILE A 196 -7.39 -7.04 -4.38
CA ILE A 196 -8.73 -7.62 -4.55
C ILE A 196 -9.82 -6.55 -4.46
N GLY A 197 -9.66 -5.53 -3.61
CA GLY A 197 -10.67 -4.47 -3.48
C GLY A 197 -10.89 -3.64 -4.72
N ALA A 198 -9.89 -3.55 -5.56
CA ALA A 198 -10.03 -2.84 -6.81
C ALA A 198 -10.62 -3.68 -7.95
N TYR A 199 -10.87 -4.97 -7.74
CA TYR A 199 -11.83 -5.70 -8.58
C TYR A 199 -13.28 -5.33 -8.19
N GLY A 200 -13.54 -4.93 -6.95
CA GLY A 200 -14.82 -4.33 -6.56
C GLY A 200 -15.24 -4.67 -5.14
N THR A 201 -16.09 -3.80 -4.57
CA THR A 201 -16.59 -3.92 -3.19
C THR A 201 -17.47 -5.16 -2.96
N GLU A 202 -18.08 -5.70 -4.01
CA GLU A 202 -18.89 -6.92 -3.91
C GLU A 202 -18.06 -8.14 -3.45
N LEU A 203 -16.78 -8.20 -3.82
CA LEU A 203 -15.88 -9.27 -3.37
C LEU A 203 -15.53 -9.13 -1.89
N TRP A 204 -15.42 -7.90 -1.39
CA TRP A 204 -15.16 -7.64 0.03
C TRP A 204 -16.31 -8.09 0.91
N ASN A 205 -17.54 -7.84 0.46
CA ASN A 205 -18.71 -8.14 1.27
C ASN A 205 -18.94 -9.64 1.46
N ARG A 206 -18.40 -10.50 0.58
CA ARG A 206 -18.57 -11.96 0.65
C ARG A 206 -17.50 -12.67 1.48
N SER A 207 -16.30 -12.11 1.56
CA SER A 207 -15.17 -12.71 2.25
C SER A 207 -15.03 -12.19 3.68
N GLU A 208 -15.01 -13.06 4.67
CA GLU A 208 -14.71 -12.66 6.06
C GLU A 208 -13.27 -12.15 6.25
N PHE A 209 -12.37 -12.48 5.32
CA PHE A 209 -10.95 -12.09 5.35
C PHE A 209 -10.67 -10.77 4.63
N LEU A 210 -11.62 -10.28 3.82
CA LEU A 210 -11.51 -9.01 3.10
C LEU A 210 -12.54 -7.98 3.56
N ARG A 211 -13.61 -8.42 4.21
CA ARG A 211 -14.64 -7.53 4.74
C ARG A 211 -14.03 -6.58 5.77
N GLN A 212 -14.35 -5.31 5.64
CA GLN A 212 -14.09 -4.30 6.65
C GLN A 212 -15.39 -4.03 7.41
N PRO A 213 -15.55 -4.51 8.65
CA PRO A 213 -16.71 -4.15 9.47
C PRO A 213 -16.59 -2.67 9.89
N GLY A 214 -17.37 -1.80 9.24
CA GLY A 214 -17.36 -0.35 9.50
C GLY A 214 -16.07 0.33 9.03
N GLU A 215 -15.64 1.37 9.76
CA GLU A 215 -14.41 2.14 9.45
C GLU A 215 -13.12 1.48 10.02
N VAL A 216 -13.22 0.28 10.60
CA VAL A 216 -12.08 -0.37 11.27
C VAL A 216 -11.24 -1.14 10.25
N PRO A 217 -9.91 -0.90 10.17
CA PRO A 217 -9.02 -1.54 9.19
C PRO A 217 -8.65 -3.00 9.57
N THR A 218 -9.66 -3.83 9.85
CA THR A 218 -9.51 -5.21 10.31
C THR A 218 -8.83 -6.10 9.25
N ALA A 219 -9.30 -6.03 8.00
CA ALA A 219 -8.72 -6.83 6.91
C ALA A 219 -7.24 -6.45 6.62
N PRO A 220 -6.85 -5.17 6.46
CA PRO A 220 -5.43 -4.80 6.34
C PRO A 220 -4.56 -5.35 7.47
N ALA A 221 -4.99 -5.22 8.73
CA ALA A 221 -4.22 -5.73 9.87
C ALA A 221 -4.07 -7.25 9.82
N LEU A 222 -5.14 -7.98 9.50
CA LEU A 222 -5.13 -9.43 9.37
C LEU A 222 -4.15 -9.90 8.28
N TRP A 223 -4.18 -9.28 7.10
CA TRP A 223 -3.31 -9.65 5.98
C TRP A 223 -1.85 -9.27 6.21
N ILE A 224 -1.56 -8.13 6.87
CA ILE A 224 -0.20 -7.82 7.31
C ILE A 224 0.29 -8.88 8.31
N MET A 225 -0.52 -9.24 9.30
CA MET A 225 -0.16 -10.27 10.28
C MET A 225 0.07 -11.64 9.64
N ALA A 226 -0.75 -12.01 8.64
CA ALA A 226 -0.52 -13.21 7.86
C ALA A 226 0.80 -13.12 7.08
N ALA A 227 1.06 -12.01 6.40
CA ALA A 227 2.32 -11.78 5.69
C ALA A 227 3.55 -11.85 6.61
N CYS A 228 3.45 -11.43 7.88
CA CYS A 228 4.52 -11.64 8.87
C CYS A 228 4.89 -13.12 9.02
N GLN A 229 3.89 -14.03 9.02
CA GLN A 229 4.11 -15.48 9.08
C GLN A 229 4.82 -16.03 7.83
N PHE A 230 4.75 -15.30 6.71
CA PHE A 230 5.46 -15.60 5.46
C PHE A 230 6.76 -14.79 5.28
N GLY A 231 7.27 -14.17 6.35
CA GLY A 231 8.57 -13.51 6.34
C GLY A 231 8.55 -12.01 6.03
N LEU A 232 7.38 -11.35 6.06
CA LEU A 232 7.34 -9.89 6.07
C LEU A 232 8.05 -9.37 7.32
N ASN A 233 8.92 -8.38 7.16
CA ASN A 233 9.50 -7.70 8.32
C ASN A 233 8.43 -6.85 9.02
N CYS A 234 7.88 -7.37 10.12
CA CYS A 234 6.89 -6.72 10.96
C CYS A 234 7.47 -6.11 12.25
N SER A 235 8.80 -6.00 12.33
CA SER A 235 9.49 -5.32 13.43
C SER A 235 9.48 -3.79 13.27
N ALA A 236 10.04 -3.08 14.26
CA ALA A 236 10.11 -1.62 14.30
C ALA A 236 10.72 -0.94 13.05
N THR A 237 11.57 -1.62 12.29
CA THR A 237 12.16 -1.10 11.04
C THR A 237 11.39 -1.54 9.78
N GLY A 238 10.40 -2.41 9.95
CA GLY A 238 9.50 -2.89 8.93
C GLY A 238 8.70 -1.77 8.28
N ARG A 239 8.32 -1.95 7.01
CA ARG A 239 7.56 -0.95 6.22
C ARG A 239 6.28 -0.51 6.94
N ALA A 240 5.49 -1.46 7.44
CA ALA A 240 4.23 -1.17 8.10
C ALA A 240 4.40 -0.29 9.35
N LEU A 241 5.40 -0.58 10.21
CA LEU A 241 5.67 0.23 11.40
C LEU A 241 6.37 1.56 11.08
N ARG A 242 7.17 1.63 10.02
CA ARG A 242 7.70 2.91 9.52
C ARG A 242 6.56 3.84 9.11
N LEU A 243 5.58 3.34 8.34
CA LEU A 243 4.40 4.11 7.95
C LEU A 243 3.53 4.47 9.15
N ALA A 244 3.30 3.53 10.09
CA ALA A 244 2.58 3.82 11.34
C ALA A 244 3.22 4.98 12.12
N CYS A 245 4.55 4.99 12.23
CA CYS A 245 5.27 6.08 12.87
C CYS A 245 5.16 7.40 12.08
N ALA A 246 5.12 7.36 10.75
CA ALA A 246 4.82 8.56 9.94
C ALA A 246 3.38 9.08 10.11
N TYR A 247 2.44 8.24 10.54
CA TYR A 247 1.12 8.68 10.98
C TYR A 247 1.08 9.14 12.45
N GLY A 248 2.21 9.04 13.14
CA GLY A 248 2.37 9.50 14.51
C GLY A 248 2.13 8.46 15.59
N PHE A 249 2.27 7.19 15.24
CA PHE A 249 2.22 6.05 16.15
C PHE A 249 3.58 5.34 16.13
N CYS A 250 4.51 5.85 16.93
CA CYS A 250 5.89 5.40 16.98
C CYS A 250 6.14 4.56 18.24
N GLY A 251 7.25 3.82 18.27
CA GLY A 251 7.68 3.13 19.50
C GLY A 251 7.15 1.70 19.68
N TYR A 252 6.41 1.15 18.72
CA TYR A 252 6.05 -0.26 18.70
C TYR A 252 7.22 -1.11 18.20
N SER A 253 7.49 -2.23 18.86
CA SER A 253 8.52 -3.20 18.45
C SER A 253 8.01 -4.16 17.38
N HIS A 254 6.71 -4.44 17.38
CA HIS A 254 6.05 -5.33 16.43
C HIS A 254 4.70 -4.77 15.93
N TYR A 255 4.32 -5.09 14.69
CA TYR A 255 3.09 -4.57 14.07
C TYR A 255 1.82 -4.96 14.85
N TRP A 256 1.79 -6.15 15.45
CA TRP A 256 0.65 -6.58 16.27
C TRP A 256 0.34 -5.60 17.41
N ASP A 257 1.36 -5.14 18.12
CA ASP A 257 1.19 -4.25 19.27
C ASP A 257 0.59 -2.91 18.79
N TYR A 258 1.10 -2.39 17.69
CA TYR A 258 0.54 -1.20 17.04
C TYR A 258 -0.92 -1.41 16.62
N ALA A 259 -1.22 -2.53 15.97
CA ALA A 259 -2.57 -2.81 15.47
C ALA A 259 -3.57 -2.96 16.63
N ALA A 260 -3.21 -3.70 17.68
CA ALA A 260 -4.04 -3.90 18.85
C ALA A 260 -4.31 -2.61 19.63
N ASP A 261 -3.30 -1.73 19.75
CA ASP A 261 -3.42 -0.51 20.55
C ASP A 261 -4.09 0.65 19.80
N ARG A 262 -3.89 0.74 18.47
CA ARG A 262 -4.28 1.94 17.70
C ARG A 262 -5.26 1.69 16.58
N LEU A 263 -5.34 0.49 16.04
CA LEU A 263 -6.15 0.20 14.86
C LEU A 263 -7.40 -0.62 15.18
N LEU A 264 -7.31 -1.54 16.13
CA LEU A 264 -8.30 -2.58 16.36
C LEU A 264 -8.99 -2.37 17.72
N PRO A 265 -10.31 -2.15 17.74
CA PRO A 265 -11.07 -2.33 18.97
C PRO A 265 -10.87 -3.75 19.55
N PRO A 266 -11.04 -3.96 20.86
CA PRO A 266 -10.81 -5.27 21.50
C PRO A 266 -11.61 -6.43 20.91
N SER A 267 -12.79 -6.18 20.32
CA SER A 267 -13.55 -7.20 19.59
C SER A 267 -12.87 -7.58 18.27
N SER A 268 -12.45 -6.59 17.47
CA SER A 268 -11.73 -6.80 16.21
C SER A 268 -10.36 -7.45 16.43
N ALA A 269 -9.64 -7.09 17.49
CA ALA A 269 -8.36 -7.74 17.83
C ALA A 269 -8.55 -9.24 18.10
N ARG A 270 -9.59 -9.62 18.85
CA ARG A 270 -9.95 -11.03 19.08
C ARG A 270 -10.32 -11.74 17.77
N LEU A 271 -11.09 -11.08 16.91
CA LEU A 271 -11.44 -11.65 15.60
C LEU A 271 -10.18 -11.90 14.74
N VAL A 272 -9.26 -10.94 14.67
CA VAL A 272 -8.00 -11.10 13.92
C VAL A 272 -7.18 -12.27 14.49
N GLN A 273 -7.07 -12.39 15.81
CA GLN A 273 -6.36 -13.52 16.44
C GLN A 273 -7.00 -14.87 16.09
N GLN A 274 -8.33 -14.94 16.03
CA GLN A 274 -9.06 -16.16 15.67
C GLN A 274 -8.92 -16.50 14.18
N GLN A 275 -8.99 -15.51 13.30
CA GLN A 275 -8.96 -15.70 11.85
C GLN A 275 -7.54 -15.92 11.32
N LEU A 276 -6.51 -15.37 11.95
CA LEU A 276 -5.12 -15.46 11.49
C LEU A 276 -4.65 -16.89 11.19
N PRO A 277 -4.77 -17.89 12.10
CA PRO A 277 -4.35 -19.25 11.80
C PRO A 277 -5.16 -19.88 10.65
N VAL A 278 -6.45 -19.56 10.54
CA VAL A 278 -7.30 -20.04 9.44
C VAL A 278 -6.83 -19.47 8.12
N LEU A 279 -6.61 -18.15 8.05
CA LEU A 279 -6.12 -17.49 6.84
C LEU A 279 -4.74 -18.03 6.42
N VAL A 280 -3.82 -18.22 7.37
CA VAL A 280 -2.49 -18.80 7.09
C VAL A 280 -2.64 -20.21 6.50
N ALA A 281 -3.52 -21.04 7.05
CA ALA A 281 -3.78 -22.38 6.52
C ALA A 281 -4.36 -22.33 5.10
N LEU A 282 -5.31 -21.42 4.82
CA LEU A 282 -5.87 -21.23 3.47
C LEU A 282 -4.81 -20.78 2.46
N ILE A 283 -3.91 -19.86 2.85
CA ILE A 283 -2.77 -19.44 2.01
C ILE A 283 -1.83 -20.62 1.73
N GLN A 284 -1.54 -21.43 2.75
CA GLN A 284 -0.71 -22.63 2.60
C GLN A 284 -1.36 -23.71 1.73
N ALA A 285 -2.69 -23.81 1.74
CA ALA A 285 -3.44 -24.70 0.86
C ALA A 285 -3.60 -24.15 -0.56
N GLY A 286 -3.42 -22.84 -0.77
CA GLY A 286 -3.79 -22.17 -2.02
C GLY A 286 -5.31 -22.11 -2.22
N ASP A 287 -6.09 -22.13 -1.13
CA ASP A 287 -7.54 -22.21 -1.16
C ASP A 287 -8.18 -20.82 -1.38
N VAL A 288 -8.37 -20.50 -2.65
CA VAL A 288 -9.01 -19.26 -3.11
C VAL A 288 -10.47 -19.20 -2.70
N ASP A 289 -11.18 -20.32 -2.74
CA ASP A 289 -12.63 -20.37 -2.47
C ASP A 289 -12.90 -20.25 -0.98
N GLY A 290 -12.04 -20.82 -0.13
CA GLY A 290 -12.06 -20.59 1.31
C GLY A 290 -11.82 -19.13 1.68
N ILE A 291 -11.04 -18.38 0.90
CA ILE A 291 -10.79 -16.95 1.14
C ILE A 291 -11.91 -16.06 0.58
N LEU A 292 -12.32 -16.24 -0.68
CA LEU A 292 -13.29 -15.36 -1.36
C LEU A 292 -14.74 -15.79 -1.20
N GLY A 293 -14.99 -16.98 -0.65
CA GLY A 293 -16.28 -17.65 -0.69
C GLY A 293 -16.52 -18.33 -2.05
N PRO A 294 -17.61 -19.10 -2.18
CA PRO A 294 -17.96 -19.78 -3.42
C PRO A 294 -18.21 -18.76 -4.55
N PRO A 295 -17.99 -19.17 -5.82
CA PRO A 295 -18.33 -18.33 -6.96
C PRO A 295 -19.84 -18.03 -6.97
N PRO A 296 -20.26 -16.85 -7.49
CA PRO A 296 -21.67 -16.54 -7.64
C PRO A 296 -22.34 -17.58 -8.56
N PRO A 297 -23.64 -17.90 -8.33
CA PRO A 297 -24.38 -18.79 -9.23
C PRO A 297 -24.41 -18.18 -10.63
N GLY A 298 -24.09 -19.02 -11.63
CA GLY A 298 -24.07 -18.65 -13.05
C GLY A 298 -25.44 -18.69 -13.71
#